data_AF-A0A847CJW7-F1
#
_entry.id   AF-A0A847CJW7-F1
#
_cell.length_a   1.000
_cell.length_b   1.000
_cell.length_c   1.000
_cell.angle_alpha   90.00
_cell.angle_beta   90.00
_cell.angle_gamma   90.00
#
_symmetry.space_group_name_H-M   'P 1'
#
loop_
_entity.id
_entity.type
_entity.pdbx_description
1 polymer ?
#
loop_
_entity_poly.entity_id
_entity_poly.type
_entity_poly.pdbx_seq_one_letter_code
_entity_poly.pdbx_strand_id
1 'polypeptide(L)'
;MSNKNRNFMEELAKELEMNKNAETSIDSSNKQKIEEKPKPKLEDVKESKDKSPDSFNKETFTRIEKEKIKLNPKVIIGAVIALIAVGILSYFFFFAPKIVMPDFMGENLTELTTWASQYEIDKTGIVINKEYSFEFDEGIIMSQSINPGSKVKKDVKLTIVASDGADPDEIVSFPDIKNMNIDEIKDWIKENKLSKTKVVTEYSTTVEKDMVIKYDLKNVNENNFTRGTNLNITVSKGEAPAGQITVEEFTNKTYEEMKVWANSKKVTLEKTEGYSDTIVAGNVISQSVKSGTALKEGEVIKVVVSKGKSVKIPNLVGYTPTMLEAWSAAPDSKVTVVKKEVYNSAPYGNVIDQSIAAGSLVDQGSVLELTISIYLPVLQTSSDAWYGKNYMELIAKVDEWNYRGANIAAGPWIAGEYSNLENGAILEYVCADANGNELPGNSQYSRGCERPLPLDAKIGMKVSLGKYSSSEPDPVPTIDPPKVLSKLEKKQQEIVIRTSPKANVSISLLGDELKNPDSKKASDDGLARFENVDLTNVNLITVKVELDGATNYVDLNVLND
;
A
#
# COMPACT_ATOMS: atom_id res chain seq x y z
N MET A 1 24.80 -34.09 -29.32
CA MET A 1 25.19 -35.54 -29.28
C MET A 1 25.05 -36.01 -27.84
N SER A 2 24.82 -37.28 -27.51
CA SER A 2 24.15 -38.39 -28.22
C SER A 2 24.08 -39.57 -27.24
N ASN A 3 23.07 -40.43 -27.36
CA ASN A 3 22.90 -41.66 -26.58
C ASN A 3 24.19 -42.51 -26.42
N LYS A 4 24.42 -43.00 -25.19
CA LYS A 4 24.51 -44.46 -24.98
C LYS A 4 24.27 -44.87 -23.51
N ASN A 5 23.94 -46.15 -23.33
CA ASN A 5 23.90 -46.89 -22.07
C ASN A 5 22.83 -46.48 -21.04
N ARG A 6 21.54 -46.58 -21.45
CA ARG A 6 20.53 -47.21 -20.58
C ARG A 6 20.57 -48.74 -20.78
N ASN A 7 19.83 -49.47 -19.93
CA ASN A 7 19.60 -50.92 -19.95
C ASN A 7 20.76 -51.78 -19.38
N PHE A 8 20.68 -52.05 -18.07
CA PHE A 8 21.18 -53.28 -17.43
C PHE A 8 20.48 -53.57 -16.08
N MET A 9 19.96 -52.54 -15.40
CA MET A 9 19.32 -52.64 -14.07
C MET A 9 17.78 -52.69 -14.11
N GLU A 10 17.18 -53.18 -15.20
CA GLU A 10 15.71 -53.16 -15.41
C GLU A 10 15.10 -54.57 -15.56
N GLU A 11 15.88 -55.63 -15.29
CA GLU A 11 15.48 -57.04 -15.54
C GLU A 11 15.66 -57.99 -14.32
N LEU A 12 16.05 -57.49 -13.14
CA LEU A 12 16.17 -58.31 -11.91
C LEU A 12 15.32 -57.85 -10.70
N ALA A 13 14.47 -56.83 -10.88
CA ALA A 13 13.61 -56.28 -9.82
C ALA A 13 12.12 -56.61 -10.07
N LYS A 14 11.82 -57.86 -10.47
CA LYS A 14 10.44 -58.29 -10.79
C LYS A 14 10.06 -59.68 -10.28
N GLU A 15 10.71 -60.12 -9.21
CA GLU A 15 10.30 -61.32 -8.46
C GLU A 15 10.51 -61.06 -6.96
N LEU A 16 9.57 -61.56 -6.13
CA LEU A 16 9.63 -61.60 -4.65
C LEU A 16 9.53 -60.28 -3.84
N GLU A 17 8.67 -59.34 -4.25
CA GLU A 17 7.85 -58.61 -3.25
C GLU A 17 6.36 -58.61 -3.65
N MET A 18 5.59 -59.55 -3.06
CA MET A 18 4.20 -59.34 -2.61
C MET A 18 3.68 -60.61 -1.93
N ASN A 19 3.61 -60.61 -0.60
CA ASN A 19 2.35 -60.85 0.13
C ASN A 19 2.51 -60.64 1.64
N LYS A 20 1.63 -59.83 2.22
CA LYS A 20 1.33 -59.79 3.66
C LYS A 20 0.02 -60.54 3.92
N ASN A 21 -0.14 -60.99 5.16
CA ASN A 21 -1.31 -61.70 5.68
C ASN A 21 -2.64 -60.98 5.37
N ALA A 22 -3.69 -61.74 5.03
CA ALA A 22 -5.03 -61.61 5.62
C ALA A 22 -5.88 -62.87 5.36
N GLU A 23 -6.80 -63.14 6.27
CA GLU A 23 -7.56 -64.37 6.52
C GLU A 23 -8.77 -64.65 5.59
N THR A 24 -9.51 -65.72 5.94
CA THR A 24 -10.96 -66.00 5.75
C THR A 24 -11.50 -66.83 4.58
N SER A 25 -12.58 -67.57 4.91
CA SER A 25 -13.63 -68.21 4.09
C SER A 25 -13.24 -69.25 3.02
N ILE A 26 -13.23 -70.51 3.47
CA ILE A 26 -14.15 -71.59 3.04
C ILE A 26 -15.17 -71.19 1.95
N ASP A 27 -15.22 -71.90 0.81
CA ASP A 27 -16.37 -72.78 0.46
C ASP A 27 -16.11 -73.81 -0.67
N SER A 28 -16.89 -74.90 -0.59
CA SER A 28 -17.40 -75.88 -1.57
C SER A 28 -16.64 -76.38 -2.82
N SER A 29 -16.79 -77.71 -2.99
CA SER A 29 -16.74 -78.51 -4.24
C SER A 29 -15.33 -78.87 -4.80
N ASN A 30 -15.10 -80.06 -5.39
CA ASN A 30 -15.97 -81.23 -5.59
C ASN A 30 -15.18 -82.56 -5.60
N LYS A 31 -15.92 -83.67 -5.46
CA LYS A 31 -15.67 -85.11 -5.73
C LYS A 31 -14.44 -85.52 -6.58
N GLN A 32 -13.88 -86.73 -6.47
CA GLN A 32 -14.40 -88.03 -5.97
C GLN A 32 -13.23 -88.92 -5.45
N LYS A 33 -13.36 -89.63 -4.31
CA LYS A 33 -13.66 -91.10 -4.17
C LYS A 33 -12.48 -92.01 -4.62
N ILE A 34 -11.99 -93.02 -3.87
CA ILE A 34 -12.69 -94.21 -3.32
C ILE A 34 -12.04 -94.77 -2.03
N GLU A 35 -12.91 -95.36 -1.18
CA GLU A 35 -12.75 -96.30 -0.04
C GLU A 35 -11.32 -96.82 0.31
N GLU A 36 -10.81 -96.83 1.55
CA GLU A 36 -11.35 -97.09 2.91
C GLU A 36 -11.65 -98.57 3.26
N LYS A 37 -10.88 -99.14 4.23
CA LYS A 37 -11.28 -100.14 5.25
C LYS A 37 -10.13 -100.36 6.28
N PRO A 38 -10.36 -100.95 7.48
CA PRO A 38 -9.74 -100.41 8.70
C PRO A 38 -8.90 -101.38 9.57
N LYS A 39 -8.36 -100.80 10.66
CA LYS A 39 -7.94 -101.36 11.96
C LYS A 39 -8.76 -102.62 12.40
N PRO A 40 -8.25 -103.56 13.25
CA PRO A 40 -7.59 -103.18 14.54
C PRO A 40 -6.62 -104.16 15.26
N LYS A 41 -6.12 -103.65 16.41
CA LYS A 41 -5.89 -104.31 17.72
C LYS A 41 -4.59 -105.08 18.06
N LEU A 42 -4.28 -105.03 19.36
CA LEU A 42 -3.36 -105.85 20.16
C LEU A 42 -4.17 -106.98 20.87
N GLU A 43 -3.55 -107.71 21.81
CA GLU A 43 -4.07 -108.82 22.65
C GLU A 43 -3.92 -110.22 21.98
N ASP A 44 -3.42 -111.31 22.60
CA ASP A 44 -2.59 -111.50 23.82
C ASP A 44 -2.03 -112.97 23.90
N VAL A 45 -1.23 -113.31 24.94
CA VAL A 45 -1.11 -114.64 25.62
C VAL A 45 -0.34 -115.87 25.01
N LYS A 46 0.78 -116.23 25.68
CA LYS A 46 1.33 -117.57 26.12
C LYS A 46 1.74 -118.76 25.18
N GLU A 47 3.06 -119.03 25.17
CA GLU A 47 3.76 -120.21 25.78
C GLU A 47 3.36 -121.70 25.49
N SER A 48 4.24 -122.51 24.83
CA SER A 48 4.92 -123.73 25.40
C SER A 48 5.53 -124.80 24.42
N LYS A 49 6.78 -125.22 24.74
CA LYS A 49 7.51 -126.53 24.61
C LYS A 49 7.27 -127.63 23.51
N ASP A 50 8.31 -127.82 22.67
CA ASP A 50 9.26 -128.99 22.60
C ASP A 50 8.96 -130.35 21.87
N LYS A 51 10.00 -130.89 21.18
CA LYS A 51 10.33 -132.26 20.63
C LYS A 51 9.79 -132.84 19.28
N SER A 52 10.72 -133.00 18.33
CA SER A 52 11.19 -134.16 17.49
C SER A 52 10.44 -135.52 17.42
N PRO A 53 10.78 -136.48 16.50
CA PRO A 53 11.79 -136.50 15.39
C PRO A 53 11.11 -136.82 14.00
N ASP A 54 11.56 -137.57 12.96
CA ASP A 54 12.77 -138.37 12.60
C ASP A 54 12.83 -138.66 11.06
N SER A 55 13.97 -139.09 10.49
CA SER A 55 14.10 -140.19 9.47
C SER A 55 15.52 -140.41 8.90
N PHE A 56 15.88 -141.69 8.74
CA PHE A 56 17.21 -142.29 8.48
C PHE A 56 17.75 -142.13 7.02
N ASN A 57 19.07 -142.16 6.75
CA ASN A 57 19.93 -143.37 6.84
C ASN A 57 21.45 -143.15 7.04
N LYS A 58 22.16 -144.27 7.25
CA LYS A 58 23.55 -144.40 7.75
C LYS A 58 24.64 -144.24 6.67
N GLU A 59 25.87 -143.89 7.09
CA GLU A 59 27.06 -144.77 6.96
C GLU A 59 28.20 -144.40 7.94
N THR A 60 29.44 -144.88 7.75
CA THR A 60 30.33 -145.34 8.85
C THR A 60 31.55 -144.45 9.22
N PHE A 61 32.20 -144.84 10.33
CA PHE A 61 33.22 -144.09 11.10
C PHE A 61 34.53 -143.75 10.37
N THR A 62 35.08 -142.56 10.65
CA THR A 62 36.49 -142.39 11.08
C THR A 62 36.59 -141.27 12.14
N ARG A 63 37.54 -141.38 13.08
CA ARG A 63 37.77 -140.40 14.15
C ARG A 63 39.02 -139.58 13.85
N ILE A 64 38.85 -138.35 13.35
CA ILE A 64 39.97 -137.42 13.16
C ILE A 64 40.24 -136.69 14.49
N GLU A 65 41.42 -136.89 15.05
CA GLU A 65 41.88 -136.22 16.26
C GLU A 65 42.33 -134.79 15.92
N LYS A 66 41.63 -133.78 16.44
CA LYS A 66 42.07 -132.37 16.36
C LYS A 66 42.81 -131.99 17.62
N GLU A 67 44.05 -131.50 17.44
CA GLU A 67 44.93 -131.12 18.54
C GLU A 67 44.33 -130.00 19.41
N LYS A 68 44.53 -130.13 20.73
CA LYS A 68 44.26 -129.03 21.68
C LYS A 68 45.38 -128.00 21.57
N ILE A 69 45.15 -126.91 20.83
CA ILE A 69 46.10 -125.81 20.67
C ILE A 69 46.48 -125.25 22.06
N LYS A 70 47.71 -125.52 22.51
CA LYS A 70 48.27 -125.00 23.75
C LYS A 70 48.72 -123.54 23.55
N LEU A 71 47.75 -122.62 23.47
CA LEU A 71 48.02 -121.19 23.47
C LEU A 71 48.76 -120.79 24.76
N ASN A 72 49.97 -120.26 24.61
CA ASN A 72 50.79 -119.77 25.72
C ASN A 72 50.04 -118.62 26.42
N PRO A 73 49.84 -118.63 27.75
CA PRO A 73 49.06 -117.61 28.44
C PRO A 73 49.57 -116.18 28.22
N LYS A 74 50.87 -115.99 27.98
CA LYS A 74 51.43 -114.66 27.64
C LYS A 74 50.87 -114.11 26.32
N VAL A 75 50.54 -114.97 25.35
CA VAL A 75 49.97 -114.59 24.05
C VAL A 75 48.49 -114.25 24.18
N ILE A 76 47.73 -115.00 25.00
CA ILE A 76 46.33 -114.67 25.31
C ILE A 76 46.24 -113.33 26.04
N ILE A 77 47.08 -113.12 27.05
CA ILE A 77 47.18 -111.84 27.78
C ILE A 77 47.57 -110.70 26.84
N GLY A 78 48.55 -110.91 25.94
CA GLY A 78 48.92 -109.94 24.92
C GLY A 78 47.78 -109.58 23.96
N ALA A 79 47.01 -110.56 23.50
CA ALA A 79 45.86 -110.34 22.61
C ALA A 79 44.70 -109.63 23.31
N VAL A 80 44.43 -109.95 24.59
CA VAL A 80 43.40 -109.26 25.40
C VAL A 80 43.84 -107.83 25.71
N ILE A 81 45.12 -107.60 26.06
CA ILE A 81 45.65 -106.23 26.23
C ILE A 81 45.58 -105.46 24.91
N ALA A 82 45.88 -106.08 23.76
CA ALA A 82 45.74 -105.44 22.45
C ALA A 82 44.28 -105.09 22.12
N LEU A 83 43.32 -105.96 22.40
CA LEU A 83 41.89 -105.69 22.20
C LEU A 83 41.35 -104.62 23.17
N ILE A 84 41.80 -104.60 24.43
CA ILE A 84 41.48 -103.54 25.39
C ILE A 84 42.13 -102.22 24.97
N ALA A 85 43.37 -102.23 24.50
CA ALA A 85 44.04 -101.05 23.96
C ALA A 85 43.34 -100.52 22.70
N VAL A 86 42.91 -101.39 21.77
CA VAL A 86 42.11 -101.01 20.60
C VAL A 86 40.70 -100.53 21.00
N GLY A 87 40.11 -101.08 22.06
CA GLY A 87 38.86 -100.60 22.66
C GLY A 87 39.00 -99.20 23.26
N ILE A 88 40.08 -98.96 24.01
CA ILE A 88 40.40 -97.65 24.60
C ILE A 88 40.78 -96.63 23.51
N LEU A 89 41.56 -97.03 22.50
CA LEU A 89 41.91 -96.20 21.35
C LEU A 89 40.70 -95.87 20.49
N SER A 90 39.83 -96.84 20.17
CA SER A 90 38.59 -96.56 19.42
C SER A 90 37.62 -95.70 20.23
N TYR A 91 37.53 -95.89 21.55
CA TYR A 91 36.80 -94.97 22.43
C TYR A 91 37.38 -93.55 22.37
N PHE A 92 38.70 -93.38 22.49
CA PHE A 92 39.37 -92.08 22.31
C PHE A 92 39.21 -91.47 20.89
N PHE A 93 39.05 -92.29 19.85
CA PHE A 93 38.97 -91.83 18.46
C PHE A 93 37.53 -91.50 18.00
N PHE A 94 36.52 -92.18 18.56
CA PHE A 94 35.10 -91.97 18.27
C PHE A 94 34.38 -91.09 19.29
N PHE A 95 34.70 -91.16 20.59
CA PHE A 95 33.94 -90.49 21.67
C PHE A 95 34.63 -89.24 22.25
N ALA A 96 35.85 -88.90 21.84
CA ALA A 96 36.47 -87.63 22.23
C ALA A 96 35.79 -86.43 21.51
N PRO A 97 35.54 -85.30 22.22
CA PRO A 97 34.97 -84.09 21.60
C PRO A 97 35.90 -83.52 20.52
N LYS A 98 35.33 -83.25 19.34
CA LYS A 98 36.04 -82.75 18.14
C LYS A 98 35.75 -81.28 17.82
N ILE A 99 34.74 -80.69 18.45
CA ILE A 99 34.39 -79.27 18.27
C ILE A 99 35.35 -78.45 19.12
N VAL A 100 35.98 -77.44 18.52
CA VAL A 100 36.85 -76.48 19.19
C VAL A 100 36.06 -75.20 19.42
N MET A 101 36.13 -74.65 20.63
CA MET A 101 35.59 -73.33 20.98
C MET A 101 36.42 -72.25 20.26
N PRO A 102 35.83 -71.41 19.40
CA PRO A 102 36.51 -70.25 18.83
C PRO A 102 36.90 -69.23 19.89
N ASP A 103 37.65 -68.22 19.46
CA ASP A 103 37.60 -66.93 20.13
C ASP A 103 36.44 -66.14 19.53
N PHE A 104 35.55 -65.63 20.39
CA PHE A 104 34.48 -64.71 20.03
C PHE A 104 34.69 -63.34 20.68
N MET A 105 35.79 -63.12 21.42
CA MET A 105 36.08 -61.83 22.05
C MET A 105 36.21 -60.72 21.01
N GLY A 106 35.34 -59.72 21.06
CA GLY A 106 35.27 -58.64 20.06
C GLY A 106 34.47 -58.99 18.79
N GLU A 107 34.01 -60.24 18.64
CA GLU A 107 33.19 -60.67 17.51
C GLU A 107 31.69 -60.42 17.72
N ASN A 108 30.91 -60.41 16.65
CA ASN A 108 29.47 -60.16 16.72
C ASN A 108 28.67 -61.42 17.14
N LEU A 109 27.55 -61.26 17.84
CA LEU A 109 26.60 -62.34 18.16
C LEU A 109 26.12 -63.17 16.92
N THR A 110 26.18 -62.59 15.72
CA THR A 110 25.91 -63.29 14.45
C THR A 110 26.94 -64.40 14.17
N GLU A 111 28.21 -64.19 14.53
CA GLU A 111 29.31 -65.17 14.37
C GLU A 111 29.07 -66.37 15.31
N LEU A 112 28.79 -66.08 16.59
CA LEU A 112 28.44 -67.06 17.62
C LEU A 112 27.25 -67.94 17.19
N THR A 113 26.17 -67.31 16.71
CA THR A 113 24.96 -68.04 16.28
C THR A 113 25.18 -68.82 14.98
N THR A 114 26.08 -68.37 14.10
CA THR A 114 26.52 -69.09 12.90
C THR A 114 27.34 -70.33 13.28
N TRP A 115 28.36 -70.19 14.12
CA TRP A 115 29.15 -71.32 14.64
C TRP A 115 28.29 -72.35 15.38
N ALA A 116 27.41 -71.88 16.27
CA ALA A 116 26.51 -72.76 17.02
C ALA A 116 25.58 -73.56 16.08
N SER A 117 25.19 -72.97 14.95
CA SER A 117 24.40 -73.65 13.92
C SER A 117 25.23 -74.62 13.09
N GLN A 118 26.46 -74.24 12.70
CA GLN A 118 27.39 -75.06 11.91
C GLN A 118 27.80 -76.35 12.62
N TYR A 119 27.99 -76.32 13.95
CA TYR A 119 28.43 -77.47 14.73
C TYR A 119 27.28 -78.21 15.46
N GLU A 120 26.03 -77.84 15.18
CA GLU A 120 24.82 -78.38 15.84
C GLU A 120 24.91 -78.32 17.37
N ILE A 121 25.31 -77.17 17.90
CA ILE A 121 25.33 -76.90 19.34
C ILE A 121 23.90 -76.73 19.87
N ASP A 122 23.63 -77.30 21.05
CA ASP A 122 22.36 -77.13 21.73
C ASP A 122 22.19 -75.68 22.17
N LYS A 123 21.33 -74.95 21.45
CA LYS A 123 21.05 -73.53 21.69
C LYS A 123 20.37 -73.28 23.05
N THR A 124 19.83 -74.31 23.72
CA THR A 124 19.32 -74.18 25.10
C THR A 124 20.45 -74.15 26.14
N GLY A 125 21.67 -74.55 25.78
CA GLY A 125 22.87 -74.42 26.60
C GLY A 125 23.55 -73.03 26.50
N ILE A 126 23.16 -72.20 25.53
CA ILE A 126 23.78 -70.89 25.29
C ILE A 126 22.97 -69.81 26.02
N VAL A 127 23.60 -69.15 26.99
CA VAL A 127 23.02 -68.02 27.75
C VAL A 127 23.71 -66.74 27.31
N ILE A 128 22.96 -65.81 26.71
CA ILE A 128 23.48 -64.49 26.34
C ILE A 128 22.99 -63.48 27.38
N ASN A 129 23.92 -62.99 28.19
CA ASN A 129 23.73 -61.81 29.03
C ASN A 129 24.03 -60.56 28.20
N LYS A 130 23.32 -59.46 28.48
CA LYS A 130 23.56 -58.14 27.91
C LYS A 130 23.97 -57.18 29.02
N GLU A 131 25.06 -56.45 28.80
CA GLU A 131 25.61 -55.43 29.71
C GLU A 131 26.01 -54.21 28.87
N TYR A 132 25.79 -52.98 29.36
CA TYR A 132 26.18 -51.77 28.61
C TYR A 132 27.70 -51.63 28.55
N SER A 133 28.21 -51.19 27.40
CA SER A 133 29.61 -50.80 27.24
C SER A 133 29.74 -49.63 26.28
N PHE A 134 30.52 -48.64 26.71
CA PHE A 134 30.88 -47.51 25.84
C PHE A 134 31.94 -47.90 24.80
N GLU A 135 32.82 -48.85 25.11
CA GLU A 135 33.91 -49.32 24.24
C GLU A 135 33.37 -50.19 23.10
N PHE A 136 32.62 -51.25 23.44
CA PHE A 136 32.10 -52.23 22.49
C PHE A 136 30.72 -51.83 21.96
N ASP A 137 30.52 -51.86 20.64
CA ASP A 137 29.23 -51.56 20.00
C ASP A 137 28.18 -52.66 20.24
N GLU A 138 26.89 -52.36 20.02
CA GLU A 138 25.79 -53.29 20.35
C GLU A 138 25.94 -54.66 19.63
N GLY A 139 25.83 -55.73 20.40
CA GLY A 139 25.92 -57.11 19.89
C GLY A 139 27.35 -57.62 19.69
N ILE A 140 28.37 -56.86 20.10
CA ILE A 140 29.76 -57.35 20.21
C ILE A 140 29.96 -58.12 21.52
N ILE A 141 30.67 -59.24 21.47
CA ILE A 141 30.89 -60.14 22.60
C ILE A 141 32.06 -59.65 23.46
N MET A 142 31.78 -59.45 24.75
CA MET A 142 32.71 -58.89 25.75
C MET A 142 33.30 -59.95 26.70
N SER A 143 32.63 -61.09 26.88
CA SER A 143 33.24 -62.26 27.53
C SER A 143 32.58 -63.58 27.10
N GLN A 144 33.35 -64.67 27.15
CA GLN A 144 32.87 -66.04 26.97
C GLN A 144 33.29 -66.93 28.14
N SER A 145 32.37 -67.76 28.66
CA SER A 145 32.60 -68.59 29.85
C SER A 145 33.50 -69.81 29.62
N ILE A 146 33.98 -70.02 28.39
CA ILE A 146 34.84 -71.14 27.99
C ILE A 146 35.99 -70.56 27.17
N ASN A 147 37.22 -70.73 27.64
CA ASN A 147 38.41 -70.20 26.97
C ASN A 147 38.53 -70.72 25.51
N PRO A 148 38.98 -69.87 24.56
CA PRO A 148 39.26 -70.27 23.19
C PRO A 148 40.18 -71.50 23.09
N GLY A 149 40.02 -72.31 22.05
CA GLY A 149 40.78 -73.56 21.85
C GLY A 149 40.30 -74.75 22.70
N SER A 150 39.42 -74.55 23.67
CA SER A 150 38.78 -75.61 24.46
C SER A 150 38.01 -76.60 23.59
N LYS A 151 38.11 -77.91 23.88
CA LYS A 151 37.32 -78.94 23.19
C LYS A 151 35.97 -79.12 23.86
N VAL A 152 34.89 -78.89 23.13
CA VAL A 152 33.51 -78.89 23.63
C VAL A 152 32.64 -79.96 22.97
N LYS A 153 31.52 -80.28 23.62
CA LYS A 153 30.47 -81.16 23.09
C LYS A 153 29.30 -80.34 22.53
N LYS A 154 28.30 -80.99 21.93
CA LYS A 154 27.08 -80.33 21.46
C LYS A 154 26.19 -79.82 22.61
N ASP A 155 26.16 -80.54 23.73
CA ASP A 155 25.44 -80.22 24.98
C ASP A 155 26.20 -79.21 25.88
N VAL A 156 27.04 -78.35 25.29
CA VAL A 156 27.89 -77.41 26.04
C VAL A 156 27.06 -76.25 26.62
N LYS A 157 27.26 -75.97 27.90
CA LYS A 157 26.76 -74.76 28.55
C LYS A 157 27.75 -73.62 28.34
N LEU A 158 27.34 -72.59 27.61
CA LEU A 158 28.16 -71.44 27.24
C LEU A 158 27.45 -70.16 27.65
N THR A 159 27.99 -69.45 28.63
CA THR A 159 27.53 -68.09 28.95
C THR A 159 28.39 -67.10 28.17
N ILE A 160 27.72 -66.19 27.46
CA ILE A 160 28.30 -65.08 26.73
C ILE A 160 27.79 -63.79 27.38
N VAL A 161 28.67 -62.82 27.61
CA VAL A 161 28.27 -61.43 27.86
C VAL A 161 28.51 -60.65 26.58
N ALA A 162 27.48 -60.00 26.06
CA ALA A 162 27.57 -59.12 24.91
C ALA A 162 27.22 -57.67 25.30
N SER A 163 27.79 -56.71 24.58
CA SER A 163 27.47 -55.31 24.73
C SER A 163 26.02 -55.04 24.32
N ASP A 164 25.28 -54.33 25.16
CA ASP A 164 23.99 -53.73 24.81
C ASP A 164 24.17 -52.29 24.23
N GLY A 165 25.39 -51.99 23.79
CA GLY A 165 25.81 -50.65 23.37
C GLY A 165 26.11 -49.74 24.56
N ALA A 166 26.34 -48.45 24.24
CA ALA A 166 26.60 -47.43 25.24
C ALA A 166 25.32 -47.04 25.98
N ASP A 167 25.38 -46.96 27.31
CA ASP A 167 24.24 -46.76 28.21
C ASP A 167 23.34 -45.58 27.76
N PRO A 168 22.02 -45.78 27.53
CA PRO A 168 21.12 -44.74 27.06
C PRO A 168 20.68 -43.75 28.14
N ASP A 169 20.79 -44.10 29.42
CA ASP A 169 20.36 -43.27 30.55
C ASP A 169 21.53 -42.49 31.17
N GLU A 170 22.77 -42.76 30.76
CA GLU A 170 23.95 -41.95 31.09
C GLU A 170 23.80 -40.49 30.62
N ILE A 171 24.07 -39.55 31.54
CA ILE A 171 24.01 -38.11 31.30
C ILE A 171 25.20 -37.68 30.46
N VAL A 172 24.93 -36.99 29.35
CA VAL A 172 25.94 -36.47 28.43
C VAL A 172 26.00 -34.95 28.55
N SER A 173 27.21 -34.38 28.58
CA SER A 173 27.40 -32.92 28.61
C SER A 173 26.87 -32.31 27.30
N PHE A 174 25.94 -31.36 27.41
CA PHE A 174 25.33 -30.66 26.29
C PHE A 174 26.09 -29.34 26.03
N PRO A 175 26.84 -29.21 24.93
CA PRO A 175 27.58 -27.99 24.59
C PRO A 175 26.65 -26.93 23.99
N ASP A 176 27.16 -25.71 23.79
CA ASP A 176 26.43 -24.64 23.13
C ASP A 176 26.36 -24.85 21.60
N ILE A 177 25.53 -25.81 21.17
CA ILE A 177 25.39 -26.20 19.76
C ILE A 177 24.87 -25.08 18.85
N LYS A 178 24.44 -23.92 19.38
CA LYS A 178 24.09 -22.74 18.56
C LYS A 178 25.33 -22.13 17.90
N ASN A 179 26.46 -22.19 18.60
CA ASN A 179 27.73 -21.62 18.19
C ASN A 179 28.69 -22.67 17.58
N MET A 180 28.23 -23.91 17.39
CA MET A 180 28.97 -24.99 16.73
C MET A 180 28.55 -25.13 15.27
N ASN A 181 29.51 -25.53 14.41
CA ASN A 181 29.26 -25.83 13.00
C ASN A 181 28.80 -27.30 12.78
N ILE A 182 28.33 -27.59 11.57
CA ILE A 182 27.77 -28.90 11.21
C ILE A 182 28.72 -30.09 11.41
N ASP A 183 30.04 -29.90 11.34
CA ASP A 183 31.03 -30.96 11.48
C ASP A 183 31.41 -31.18 12.96
N GLU A 184 31.61 -30.10 13.72
CA GLU A 184 31.74 -30.16 15.20
C GLU A 184 30.54 -30.88 15.85
N ILE A 185 29.33 -30.64 15.32
CA ILE A 185 28.10 -31.32 15.78
C ILE A 185 28.11 -32.81 15.43
N LYS A 186 28.60 -33.22 14.25
CA LYS A 186 28.74 -34.65 13.89
C LYS A 186 29.75 -35.35 14.79
N ASP A 187 30.88 -34.70 15.06
CA ASP A 187 31.92 -35.27 15.90
C ASP A 187 31.43 -35.39 17.35
N TRP A 188 30.78 -34.37 17.93
CA TRP A 188 30.14 -34.50 19.25
C TRP A 188 29.10 -35.62 19.33
N ILE A 189 28.24 -35.77 18.30
CA ILE A 189 27.25 -36.86 18.19
C ILE A 189 27.93 -38.24 18.17
N LYS A 190 29.04 -38.35 17.43
CA LYS A 190 29.82 -39.58 17.24
C LYS A 190 30.60 -39.95 18.51
N GLU A 191 31.33 -39.00 19.08
CA GLU A 191 32.08 -39.16 20.33
C GLU A 191 31.19 -39.64 21.47
N ASN A 192 30.00 -39.08 21.62
CA ASN A 192 29.08 -39.42 22.71
C ASN A 192 28.12 -40.58 22.36
N LYS A 193 28.27 -41.21 21.19
CA LYS A 193 27.40 -42.29 20.65
C LYS A 193 25.89 -41.95 20.70
N LEU A 194 25.51 -40.72 20.32
CA LEU A 194 24.15 -40.17 20.43
C LEU A 194 23.17 -40.70 19.35
N SER A 195 22.84 -41.98 19.41
CA SER A 195 22.11 -42.75 18.38
C SER A 195 20.71 -42.22 17.99
N LYS A 196 20.08 -41.36 18.82
CA LYS A 196 18.76 -40.77 18.56
C LYS A 196 18.80 -39.30 18.12
N THR A 197 19.96 -38.82 17.66
CA THR A 197 20.11 -37.46 17.12
C THR A 197 19.78 -37.41 15.63
N LYS A 198 18.98 -36.43 15.21
CA LYS A 198 18.62 -36.20 13.80
C LYS A 198 19.01 -34.78 13.36
N VAL A 199 20.02 -34.69 12.50
CA VAL A 199 20.39 -33.44 11.83
C VAL A 199 19.60 -33.31 10.52
N VAL A 200 18.92 -32.18 10.35
CA VAL A 200 18.23 -31.77 9.11
C VAL A 200 18.76 -30.41 8.64
N THR A 201 18.60 -30.07 7.37
CA THR A 201 19.19 -28.87 6.77
C THR A 201 18.18 -28.03 5.99
N GLU A 202 18.06 -26.75 6.36
CA GLU A 202 17.06 -25.77 5.89
C GLU A 202 17.78 -24.51 5.38
N TYR A 203 17.17 -23.75 4.46
CA TYR A 203 17.76 -22.48 4.00
C TYR A 203 17.45 -21.35 5.00
N SER A 204 18.40 -20.41 5.18
CA SER A 204 18.21 -19.24 6.04
C SER A 204 18.95 -18.01 5.48
N THR A 205 18.34 -16.85 5.60
CA THR A 205 18.95 -15.53 5.31
C THR A 205 19.43 -14.81 6.58
N THR A 206 19.27 -15.43 7.76
CA THR A 206 19.63 -14.84 9.07
C THR A 206 20.66 -15.65 9.85
N VAL A 207 21.02 -16.85 9.37
CA VAL A 207 21.98 -17.76 10.01
C VAL A 207 22.97 -18.22 8.96
N GLU A 208 24.26 -18.00 9.23
CA GLU A 208 25.35 -18.35 8.32
C GLU A 208 25.35 -19.82 7.91
N LYS A 209 25.92 -20.11 6.73
CA LYS A 209 25.96 -21.47 6.18
C LYS A 209 26.67 -22.42 7.17
N ASP A 210 26.14 -23.64 7.28
CA ASP A 210 26.61 -24.72 8.14
C ASP A 210 26.49 -24.49 9.65
N MET A 211 25.87 -23.37 10.10
CA MET A 211 25.55 -23.08 11.51
C MET A 211 24.12 -23.49 11.90
N VAL A 212 23.84 -23.68 13.19
CA VAL A 212 22.52 -24.11 13.68
C VAL A 212 21.48 -22.99 13.65
N ILE A 213 20.33 -23.26 13.02
CA ILE A 213 19.15 -22.39 13.02
C ILE A 213 18.34 -22.60 14.32
N LYS A 214 18.10 -23.86 14.68
CA LYS A 214 17.25 -24.27 15.81
C LYS A 214 17.50 -25.73 16.19
N TYR A 215 17.22 -26.11 17.43
CA TYR A 215 17.12 -27.50 17.87
C TYR A 215 15.90 -27.73 18.75
N ASP A 216 15.55 -29.00 18.94
CA ASP A 216 14.43 -29.49 19.75
C ASP A 216 14.90 -30.70 20.57
N LEU A 217 14.70 -30.63 21.89
CA LEU A 217 15.01 -31.67 22.87
C LEU A 217 13.70 -32.25 23.40
N LYS A 218 13.42 -33.52 23.11
CA LYS A 218 12.14 -34.11 23.50
C LYS A 218 12.09 -34.46 24.99
N ASN A 219 11.20 -33.79 25.71
CA ASN A 219 10.84 -34.04 27.10
C ASN A 219 11.95 -33.83 28.16
N VAL A 220 13.08 -33.22 27.77
CA VAL A 220 14.21 -32.91 28.66
C VAL A 220 14.75 -31.51 28.39
N ASN A 221 15.68 -31.05 29.23
CA ASN A 221 16.44 -29.82 29.02
C ASN A 221 17.95 -30.12 28.99
N GLU A 222 18.75 -29.09 28.71
CA GLU A 222 20.19 -29.19 28.48
C GLU A 222 20.97 -29.72 29.71
N ASN A 223 20.44 -29.51 30.93
CA ASN A 223 21.08 -29.97 32.18
C ASN A 223 20.76 -31.44 32.55
N ASN A 224 19.80 -32.07 31.86
CA ASN A 224 19.45 -33.49 32.08
C ASN A 224 19.39 -34.27 30.76
N PHE A 225 20.23 -33.89 29.80
CA PHE A 225 20.41 -34.58 28.53
C PHE A 225 21.10 -35.94 28.74
N THR A 226 20.51 -37.00 28.21
CA THR A 226 21.08 -38.37 28.24
C THR A 226 21.38 -38.88 26.84
N ARG A 227 22.28 -39.87 26.72
CA ARG A 227 22.65 -40.48 25.42
C ARG A 227 21.43 -40.99 24.63
N GLY A 228 20.40 -41.47 25.32
CA GLY A 228 19.14 -41.97 24.78
C GLY A 228 18.08 -40.90 24.52
N THR A 229 18.39 -39.61 24.65
CA THR A 229 17.48 -38.49 24.35
C THR A 229 17.28 -38.30 22.85
N ASN A 230 16.07 -37.96 22.41
CA ASN A 230 15.81 -37.57 21.01
C ASN A 230 16.12 -36.08 20.82
N LEU A 231 17.12 -35.78 20.00
CA LEU A 231 17.56 -34.42 19.65
C LEU A 231 17.36 -34.18 18.15
N ASN A 232 16.56 -33.17 17.78
CA ASN A 232 16.46 -32.71 16.40
C ASN A 232 17.28 -31.43 16.24
N ILE A 233 18.21 -31.38 15.28
CA ILE A 233 19.03 -30.18 14.98
C ILE A 233 18.72 -29.73 13.56
N THR A 234 18.43 -28.44 13.37
CA THR A 234 18.24 -27.83 12.06
C THR A 234 19.41 -26.90 11.75
N VAL A 235 20.17 -27.22 10.70
CA VAL A 235 21.36 -26.48 10.28
C VAL A 235 21.09 -25.68 9.00
N SER A 236 21.70 -24.50 8.89
CA SER A 236 21.57 -23.61 7.75
C SER A 236 22.33 -24.13 6.52
N LYS A 237 21.66 -24.13 5.37
CA LYS A 237 22.30 -24.27 4.04
C LYS A 237 22.88 -22.95 3.52
N GLY A 238 22.80 -21.88 4.31
CA GLY A 238 22.92 -20.50 3.85
C GLY A 238 21.66 -20.05 3.12
N GLU A 239 21.77 -18.96 2.35
CA GLU A 239 20.67 -18.46 1.53
C GLU A 239 20.23 -19.47 0.46
N ALA A 240 18.95 -19.45 0.09
CA ALA A 240 18.48 -20.25 -1.02
C ALA A 240 19.10 -19.76 -2.34
N PRO A 241 19.73 -20.64 -3.16
CA PRO A 241 20.35 -20.22 -4.40
C PRO A 241 19.29 -19.68 -5.36
N ALA A 242 19.37 -18.39 -5.67
CA ALA A 242 18.42 -17.71 -6.55
C ALA A 242 18.38 -18.39 -7.94
N GLY A 243 17.18 -18.73 -8.39
CA GLY A 243 16.97 -19.35 -9.70
C GLY A 243 17.51 -18.47 -10.83
N GLN A 244 18.18 -19.07 -11.81
CA GLN A 244 18.59 -18.37 -13.02
C GLN A 244 17.44 -18.34 -14.03
N ILE A 245 17.13 -17.14 -14.52
CA ILE A 245 16.08 -16.85 -15.49
C ILE A 245 16.72 -16.25 -16.72
N THR A 246 16.45 -16.80 -17.89
CA THR A 246 16.78 -16.14 -19.15
C THR A 246 15.79 -15.03 -19.41
N VAL A 247 16.27 -13.79 -19.60
CA VAL A 247 15.43 -12.64 -19.94
C VAL A 247 14.90 -12.79 -21.37
N GLU A 248 13.59 -12.67 -21.54
CA GLU A 248 12.93 -12.73 -22.84
C GLU A 248 12.96 -11.35 -23.54
N GLU A 249 12.58 -11.31 -24.82
CA GLU A 249 12.57 -10.09 -25.63
C GLU A 249 11.20 -9.41 -25.58
N PHE A 250 11.13 -8.25 -24.94
CA PHE A 250 9.90 -7.45 -24.81
C PHE A 250 9.89 -6.17 -25.65
N THR A 251 10.96 -5.84 -26.38
CA THR A 251 10.93 -4.68 -27.30
C THR A 251 9.77 -4.79 -28.28
N ASN A 252 8.92 -3.75 -28.33
CA ASN A 252 7.66 -3.71 -29.08
C ASN A 252 6.58 -4.75 -28.67
N LYS A 253 6.71 -5.43 -27.53
CA LYS A 253 5.61 -6.16 -26.86
C LYS A 253 4.84 -5.23 -25.91
N THR A 254 3.66 -5.66 -25.46
CA THR A 254 2.90 -4.91 -24.44
C THR A 254 3.62 -4.97 -23.07
N TYR A 255 3.49 -3.90 -22.28
CA TYR A 255 3.97 -3.91 -20.89
C TYR A 255 3.30 -4.99 -20.03
N GLU A 256 2.03 -5.32 -20.30
CA GLU A 256 1.30 -6.34 -19.55
C GLU A 256 1.79 -7.77 -19.84
N GLU A 257 2.22 -8.09 -21.08
CA GLU A 257 2.96 -9.35 -21.36
C GLU A 257 4.24 -9.45 -20.50
N MET A 258 5.05 -8.38 -20.48
CA MET A 258 6.29 -8.33 -19.70
C MET A 258 6.06 -8.47 -18.19
N LYS A 259 4.98 -7.87 -17.68
CA LYS A 259 4.55 -7.93 -16.28
C LYS A 259 4.03 -9.32 -15.88
N VAL A 260 3.26 -9.99 -16.75
CA VAL A 260 2.85 -11.38 -16.54
C VAL A 260 4.06 -12.31 -16.51
N TRP A 261 5.01 -12.13 -17.43
CA TRP A 261 6.28 -12.86 -17.42
C TRP A 261 7.08 -12.60 -16.14
N ALA A 262 7.29 -11.33 -15.76
CA ALA A 262 8.08 -10.96 -14.60
C ALA A 262 7.50 -11.54 -13.31
N ASN A 263 6.18 -11.48 -13.13
CA ASN A 263 5.48 -12.14 -12.03
C ASN A 263 5.70 -13.66 -12.03
N SER A 264 5.59 -14.32 -13.19
CA SER A 264 5.86 -15.76 -13.33
C SER A 264 7.32 -16.16 -13.06
N LYS A 265 8.26 -15.21 -13.12
CA LYS A 265 9.70 -15.42 -12.88
C LYS A 265 10.19 -14.77 -11.57
N LYS A 266 9.33 -14.16 -10.75
CA LYS A 266 9.71 -13.38 -9.56
C LYS A 266 10.75 -12.28 -9.86
N VAL A 267 10.63 -11.63 -11.02
CA VAL A 267 11.49 -10.51 -11.45
C VAL A 267 10.79 -9.20 -11.11
N THR A 268 11.54 -8.22 -10.62
CA THR A 268 11.00 -6.89 -10.28
C THR A 268 11.07 -5.96 -11.49
N LEU A 269 10.02 -5.18 -11.77
CA LEU A 269 9.99 -4.21 -12.87
C LEU A 269 9.95 -2.77 -12.35
N GLU A 270 10.90 -1.94 -12.79
CA GLU A 270 10.84 -0.49 -12.64
C GLU A 270 10.31 0.15 -13.93
N LYS A 271 9.04 0.57 -13.94
CA LYS A 271 8.42 1.24 -15.08
C LYS A 271 8.81 2.72 -15.16
N THR A 272 9.29 3.14 -16.32
CA THR A 272 9.39 4.54 -16.76
C THR A 272 8.60 4.71 -18.06
N GLU A 273 8.33 5.96 -18.46
CA GLU A 273 7.58 6.26 -19.68
C GLU A 273 8.36 7.19 -20.62
N GLY A 274 8.19 7.02 -21.92
CA GLY A 274 8.83 7.83 -22.95
C GLY A 274 8.03 7.87 -24.25
N TYR A 275 8.34 8.83 -25.13
CA TYR A 275 7.69 8.96 -26.44
C TYR A 275 8.41 8.12 -27.51
N SER A 276 7.64 7.67 -28.51
CA SER A 276 8.19 6.95 -29.68
C SER A 276 7.28 7.12 -30.90
N ASP A 277 7.85 7.51 -32.03
CA ASP A 277 7.15 7.56 -33.32
C ASP A 277 6.84 6.16 -33.91
N THR A 278 7.53 5.11 -33.44
CA THR A 278 7.47 3.76 -34.02
C THR A 278 6.86 2.70 -33.11
N ILE A 279 6.89 2.89 -31.78
CA ILE A 279 6.33 1.96 -30.80
C ILE A 279 4.99 2.48 -30.29
N VAL A 280 3.93 1.70 -30.48
CA VAL A 280 2.56 2.06 -30.06
C VAL A 280 2.46 2.26 -28.54
N ALA A 281 1.54 3.12 -28.10
CA ALA A 281 1.35 3.42 -26.68
C ALA A 281 1.01 2.14 -25.88
N GLY A 282 1.64 1.97 -24.72
CA GLY A 282 1.52 0.77 -23.88
C GLY A 282 2.53 -0.36 -24.20
N ASN A 283 3.24 -0.28 -25.34
CA ASN A 283 4.31 -1.23 -25.67
C ASN A 283 5.68 -0.76 -25.14
N VAL A 284 6.58 -1.70 -24.89
CA VAL A 284 7.94 -1.45 -24.38
C VAL A 284 8.83 -0.89 -25.48
N ILE A 285 9.45 0.27 -25.22
CA ILE A 285 10.49 0.89 -26.05
C ILE A 285 11.83 0.19 -25.81
N SER A 286 12.18 -0.05 -24.54
CA SER A 286 13.45 -0.68 -24.17
C SER A 286 13.43 -1.29 -22.77
N GLN A 287 14.31 -2.27 -22.57
CA GLN A 287 14.56 -2.96 -21.30
C GLN A 287 16.05 -2.86 -20.94
N SER A 288 16.38 -2.65 -19.67
CA SER A 288 17.77 -2.45 -19.22
C SER A 288 18.65 -3.69 -19.31
N VAL A 289 18.04 -4.88 -19.29
CA VAL A 289 18.72 -6.17 -19.43
C VAL A 289 18.37 -6.76 -20.80
N LYS A 290 19.39 -7.08 -21.60
CA LYS A 290 19.20 -7.63 -22.96
C LYS A 290 18.53 -9.01 -22.91
N SER A 291 17.71 -9.31 -23.90
CA SER A 291 17.19 -10.66 -24.13
C SER A 291 18.32 -11.68 -24.24
N GLY A 292 18.07 -12.92 -23.79
CA GLY A 292 19.06 -13.99 -23.70
C GLY A 292 20.03 -13.88 -22.51
N THR A 293 20.05 -12.78 -21.76
CA THR A 293 20.89 -12.64 -20.56
C THR A 293 20.33 -13.49 -19.41
N ALA A 294 21.20 -14.13 -18.62
CA ALA A 294 20.82 -14.77 -17.37
C ALA A 294 20.70 -13.72 -16.24
N LEU A 295 19.56 -13.73 -15.55
CA LEU A 295 19.19 -12.88 -14.44
C LEU A 295 18.86 -13.77 -13.22
N LYS A 296 19.03 -13.27 -11.99
CA LYS A 296 18.61 -13.98 -10.77
C LYS A 296 17.15 -13.67 -10.42
N GLU A 297 16.46 -14.63 -9.79
CA GLU A 297 15.21 -14.35 -9.07
C GLU A 297 15.38 -13.14 -8.12
N GLY A 298 14.42 -12.22 -8.13
CA GLY A 298 14.42 -10.98 -7.32
C GLY A 298 15.11 -9.77 -7.95
N GLU A 299 15.98 -9.92 -8.95
CA GLU A 299 16.66 -8.78 -9.60
C GLU A 299 15.68 -7.85 -10.36
N VAL A 300 16.10 -6.60 -10.58
CA VAL A 300 15.27 -5.51 -11.12
C VAL A 300 15.59 -5.26 -12.59
N ILE A 301 14.58 -5.30 -13.46
CA ILE A 301 14.66 -4.78 -14.83
C ILE A 301 14.00 -3.40 -14.88
N LYS A 302 14.74 -2.39 -15.33
CA LYS A 302 14.19 -1.07 -15.65
C LYS A 302 13.64 -1.11 -17.08
N VAL A 303 12.42 -0.63 -17.28
CA VAL A 303 11.72 -0.68 -18.57
C VAL A 303 11.16 0.69 -18.93
N VAL A 304 11.33 1.07 -20.21
CA VAL A 304 10.72 2.28 -20.78
C VAL A 304 9.50 1.87 -21.59
N VAL A 305 8.33 2.35 -21.21
CA VAL A 305 7.05 2.08 -21.89
C VAL A 305 6.66 3.28 -22.76
N SER A 306 6.15 3.01 -23.95
CA SER A 306 5.76 4.03 -24.90
C SER A 306 4.48 4.75 -24.50
N LYS A 307 4.49 6.07 -24.58
CA LYS A 307 3.30 6.95 -24.63
C LYS A 307 2.79 7.16 -26.07
N GLY A 308 3.44 6.54 -27.05
CA GLY A 308 3.21 6.74 -28.48
C GLY A 308 3.91 7.99 -29.04
N LYS A 309 3.48 8.43 -30.23
CA LYS A 309 4.00 9.63 -30.90
C LYS A 309 3.56 10.89 -30.15
N SER A 310 4.52 11.70 -29.70
CA SER A 310 4.29 13.04 -29.15
C SER A 310 3.88 14.05 -30.22
N VAL A 311 3.12 15.07 -29.82
CA VAL A 311 2.97 16.33 -30.57
C VAL A 311 4.01 17.34 -30.07
N LYS A 312 4.68 18.05 -30.99
CA LYS A 312 5.59 19.15 -30.65
C LYS A 312 4.88 20.49 -30.79
N ILE A 313 4.80 21.25 -29.70
CA ILE A 313 4.16 22.57 -29.69
C ILE A 313 5.14 23.62 -30.26
N PRO A 314 4.79 24.40 -31.30
CA PRO A 314 5.62 25.51 -31.78
C PRO A 314 5.44 26.76 -30.90
N ASN A 315 6.13 27.85 -31.25
CA ASN A 315 5.71 29.17 -30.79
C ASN A 315 4.53 29.63 -31.65
N LEU A 316 3.37 29.85 -31.01
CA LEU A 316 2.14 30.36 -31.59
C LEU A 316 1.90 31.83 -31.23
N VAL A 317 2.62 32.39 -30.24
CA VAL A 317 2.48 33.80 -29.86
C VAL A 317 2.81 34.69 -31.07
N GLY A 318 1.91 35.62 -31.37
CA GLY A 318 1.96 36.48 -32.56
C GLY A 318 1.26 35.90 -33.81
N TYR A 319 0.76 34.66 -33.79
CA TYR A 319 0.01 34.10 -34.91
C TYR A 319 -1.30 34.85 -35.13
N THR A 320 -1.62 35.14 -36.39
CA THR A 320 -2.95 35.62 -36.81
C THR A 320 -3.99 34.50 -36.73
N PRO A 321 -5.31 34.81 -36.80
CA PRO A 321 -6.36 33.79 -36.91
C PRO A 321 -6.11 32.78 -38.04
N THR A 322 -5.66 33.26 -39.21
CA THR A 322 -5.38 32.43 -40.38
C THR A 322 -4.15 31.54 -40.22
N MET A 323 -3.09 32.03 -39.55
CA MET A 323 -1.92 31.20 -39.22
C MET A 323 -2.27 30.12 -38.18
N LEU A 324 -3.09 30.49 -37.18
CA LEU A 324 -3.54 29.56 -36.14
C LEU A 324 -4.47 28.48 -36.70
N GLU A 325 -5.38 28.84 -37.61
CA GLU A 325 -6.25 27.90 -38.32
C GLU A 325 -5.45 26.94 -39.20
N ALA A 326 -4.52 27.45 -40.01
CA ALA A 326 -3.65 26.64 -40.85
C ALA A 326 -2.76 25.69 -40.03
N TRP A 327 -2.27 26.12 -38.87
CA TRP A 327 -1.55 25.24 -37.94
C TRP A 327 -2.46 24.18 -37.31
N SER A 328 -3.65 24.57 -36.85
CA SER A 328 -4.61 23.66 -36.20
C SER A 328 -5.14 22.58 -37.16
N ALA A 329 -5.17 22.86 -38.47
CA ALA A 329 -5.56 21.91 -39.51
C ALA A 329 -4.44 20.94 -39.93
N ALA A 330 -3.20 21.12 -39.45
CA ALA A 330 -2.07 20.27 -39.85
C ALA A 330 -2.15 18.86 -39.19
N PRO A 331 -1.86 17.75 -39.92
CA PRO A 331 -2.04 16.39 -39.40
C PRO A 331 -1.24 16.01 -38.14
N ASP A 332 -0.15 16.73 -37.85
CA ASP A 332 0.67 16.56 -36.65
C ASP A 332 0.19 17.40 -35.45
N SER A 333 -0.65 18.42 -35.66
CA SER A 333 -1.18 19.34 -34.64
C SER A 333 -2.33 18.74 -33.82
N LYS A 334 -2.15 17.50 -33.35
CA LYS A 334 -3.19 16.73 -32.66
C LYS A 334 -3.36 17.14 -31.19
N VAL A 335 -3.79 18.37 -30.96
CA VAL A 335 -4.08 18.93 -29.63
C VAL A 335 -5.42 19.64 -29.61
N THR A 336 -6.03 19.69 -28.42
CA THR A 336 -7.33 20.32 -28.20
C THR A 336 -7.13 21.79 -27.89
N VAL A 337 -7.36 22.68 -28.87
CA VAL A 337 -7.18 24.13 -28.69
C VAL A 337 -8.39 24.75 -27.99
N VAL A 338 -8.17 25.35 -26.83
CA VAL A 338 -9.12 26.19 -26.10
C VAL A 338 -8.70 27.65 -26.27
N LYS A 339 -9.66 28.55 -26.49
CA LYS A 339 -9.40 29.99 -26.69
C LYS A 339 -9.97 30.81 -25.54
N LYS A 340 -9.17 31.75 -25.04
CA LYS A 340 -9.54 32.71 -24.00
C LYS A 340 -9.38 34.13 -24.53
N GLU A 341 -10.48 34.86 -24.63
CA GLU A 341 -10.51 36.22 -25.18
C GLU A 341 -10.23 37.27 -24.10
N VAL A 342 -9.24 38.14 -24.33
CA VAL A 342 -8.91 39.26 -23.42
C VAL A 342 -8.63 40.55 -24.20
N TYR A 343 -8.89 41.69 -23.57
CA TYR A 343 -8.53 42.98 -24.13
C TYR A 343 -7.00 43.19 -24.08
N ASN A 344 -6.41 43.58 -25.21
CA ASN A 344 -4.96 43.74 -25.36
C ASN A 344 -4.60 44.72 -26.49
N SER A 345 -3.37 45.25 -26.48
CA SER A 345 -2.88 46.15 -27.55
C SER A 345 -2.50 45.41 -28.85
N ALA A 346 -2.30 44.09 -28.81
CA ALA A 346 -2.06 43.29 -30.00
C ALA A 346 -3.28 43.24 -30.94
N PRO A 347 -3.12 43.12 -32.27
CA PRO A 347 -4.22 43.10 -33.23
C PRO A 347 -5.31 42.07 -32.93
N TYR A 348 -6.55 42.40 -33.28
CA TYR A 348 -7.72 41.53 -33.07
C TYR A 348 -7.52 40.12 -33.65
N GLY A 349 -7.78 39.11 -32.83
CA GLY A 349 -7.66 37.70 -33.18
C GLY A 349 -6.25 37.12 -33.09
N ASN A 350 -5.21 37.92 -32.82
CA ASN A 350 -3.86 37.39 -32.64
C ASN A 350 -3.71 36.64 -31.30
N VAL A 351 -2.92 35.56 -31.32
CA VAL A 351 -2.47 34.86 -30.10
C VAL A 351 -1.46 35.73 -29.35
N ILE A 352 -1.68 35.94 -28.05
CA ILE A 352 -0.76 36.72 -27.19
C ILE A 352 -0.05 35.87 -26.14
N ASP A 353 -0.59 34.69 -25.79
CA ASP A 353 0.00 33.75 -24.83
C ASP A 353 -0.46 32.30 -25.09
N GLN A 354 0.30 31.32 -24.62
CA GLN A 354 0.03 29.89 -24.78
C GLN A 354 0.38 29.10 -23.49
N SER A 355 -0.55 28.27 -23.00
CA SER A 355 -0.38 27.56 -21.72
C SER A 355 0.71 26.48 -21.71
N ILE A 356 1.13 26.00 -22.89
CA ILE A 356 2.23 25.04 -23.04
C ILE A 356 3.39 25.73 -23.78
N ALA A 357 4.57 25.79 -23.14
CA ALA A 357 5.74 26.46 -23.67
C ALA A 357 6.18 25.92 -25.04
N ALA A 358 6.62 26.82 -25.92
CA ALA A 358 7.15 26.46 -27.24
C ALA A 358 8.33 25.47 -27.16
N GLY A 359 8.31 24.46 -28.03
CA GLY A 359 9.29 23.37 -28.09
C GLY A 359 8.89 22.12 -27.28
N SER A 360 7.90 22.20 -26.40
CA SER A 360 7.43 21.08 -25.55
C SER A 360 6.89 19.90 -26.36
N LEU A 361 7.06 18.69 -25.82
CA LEU A 361 6.49 17.45 -26.34
C LEU A 361 5.34 16.99 -25.43
N VAL A 362 4.16 16.81 -26.01
CA VAL A 362 2.92 16.46 -25.28
C VAL A 362 2.19 15.29 -25.91
N ASP A 363 1.25 14.69 -25.18
CA ASP A 363 0.41 13.60 -25.65
C ASP A 363 -0.58 14.07 -26.73
N GLN A 364 -0.98 13.17 -27.63
CA GLN A 364 -2.05 13.47 -28.60
C GLN A 364 -3.37 13.69 -27.85
N GLY A 365 -4.08 14.77 -28.19
CA GLY A 365 -5.31 15.21 -27.52
C GLY A 365 -5.12 16.21 -26.38
N SER A 366 -3.88 16.46 -25.93
CA SER A 366 -3.56 17.43 -24.85
C SER A 366 -4.27 18.78 -25.06
N VAL A 367 -4.75 19.38 -23.98
CA VAL A 367 -5.41 20.69 -24.03
C VAL A 367 -4.37 21.81 -24.07
N LEU A 368 -4.48 22.67 -25.07
CA LEU A 368 -3.67 23.88 -25.24
C LEU A 368 -4.59 25.08 -25.11
N GLU A 369 -4.47 25.85 -24.02
CA GLU A 369 -5.17 27.13 -23.88
C GLU A 369 -4.33 28.22 -24.55
N LEU A 370 -4.97 28.97 -25.44
CA LEU A 370 -4.40 30.14 -26.11
C LEU A 370 -5.16 31.39 -25.69
N THR A 371 -4.42 32.38 -25.20
CA THR A 371 -4.98 33.70 -24.94
C THR A 371 -4.98 34.49 -26.24
N ILE A 372 -6.16 34.97 -26.65
CA ILE A 372 -6.42 35.67 -27.90
C ILE A 372 -6.77 37.13 -27.60
N SER A 373 -6.14 38.06 -28.32
CA SER A 373 -6.50 39.48 -28.24
C SER A 373 -7.86 39.74 -28.90
N ILE A 374 -8.79 40.37 -28.18
CA ILE A 374 -9.96 41.04 -28.77
C ILE A 374 -9.71 42.55 -28.99
N TYR A 375 -8.44 42.92 -29.13
CA TYR A 375 -7.92 44.29 -29.26
C TYR A 375 -8.27 45.18 -28.04
N LEU A 376 -8.27 46.50 -28.21
CA LEU A 376 -8.57 47.47 -27.15
C LEU A 376 -10.09 47.73 -27.04
N PRO A 377 -10.64 47.99 -25.84
CA PRO A 377 -12.06 48.29 -25.66
C PRO A 377 -12.51 49.52 -26.47
N VAL A 378 -13.67 49.45 -27.11
CA VAL A 378 -14.28 50.60 -27.82
C VAL A 378 -15.58 50.95 -27.11
N LEU A 379 -15.70 52.17 -26.59
CA LEU A 379 -16.91 52.61 -25.88
C LEU A 379 -18.10 52.80 -26.82
N GLN A 380 -17.84 53.29 -28.03
CA GLN A 380 -18.85 53.56 -29.05
C GLN A 380 -18.23 53.85 -30.42
N THR A 381 -19.08 53.87 -31.45
CA THR A 381 -18.73 54.26 -32.83
C THR A 381 -19.41 55.57 -33.29
N SER A 382 -20.24 56.18 -32.44
CA SER A 382 -20.91 57.47 -32.65
C SER A 382 -20.98 58.25 -31.34
N SER A 383 -21.03 59.59 -31.39
CA SER A 383 -20.84 60.51 -30.25
C SER A 383 -21.91 60.48 -29.17
N ASP A 384 -23.08 59.90 -29.44
CA ASP A 384 -24.27 60.10 -28.63
C ASP A 384 -24.78 58.79 -28.00
N ALA A 385 -24.06 57.66 -28.20
CA ALA A 385 -24.56 56.32 -27.88
C ALA A 385 -24.84 56.07 -26.38
N TRP A 386 -24.21 56.85 -25.50
CA TRP A 386 -24.41 56.83 -24.06
C TRP A 386 -25.24 58.00 -23.51
N TYR A 387 -25.60 58.99 -24.33
CA TYR A 387 -26.41 60.12 -23.88
C TYR A 387 -27.82 59.65 -23.44
N GLY A 388 -28.27 60.12 -22.27
CA GLY A 388 -29.57 59.74 -21.69
C GLY A 388 -29.64 58.33 -21.11
N LYS A 389 -28.63 57.47 -21.28
CA LYS A 389 -28.55 56.15 -20.64
C LYS A 389 -28.28 56.26 -19.13
N ASN A 390 -28.66 55.25 -18.36
CA ASN A 390 -28.31 55.24 -16.94
C ASN A 390 -26.82 54.96 -16.75
N TYR A 391 -26.14 55.74 -15.91
CA TYR A 391 -24.70 55.61 -15.68
C TYR A 391 -24.26 54.22 -15.17
N MET A 392 -25.16 53.47 -14.52
CA MET A 392 -24.89 52.09 -14.11
C MET A 392 -24.78 51.11 -15.28
N GLU A 393 -25.41 51.38 -16.43
CA GLU A 393 -25.22 50.57 -17.66
C GLU A 393 -23.77 50.67 -18.17
N LEU A 394 -23.18 51.87 -18.05
CA LEU A 394 -21.80 52.15 -18.46
C LEU A 394 -20.80 51.49 -17.51
N ILE A 395 -21.03 51.59 -16.20
CA ILE A 395 -20.20 50.90 -15.19
C ILE A 395 -20.24 49.39 -15.43
N ALA A 396 -21.42 48.78 -15.62
CA ALA A 396 -21.54 47.35 -15.90
C ALA A 396 -20.83 46.92 -17.20
N LYS A 397 -20.75 47.80 -18.21
CA LYS A 397 -20.00 47.53 -19.45
C LYS A 397 -18.49 47.61 -19.24
N VAL A 398 -18.03 48.52 -18.39
CA VAL A 398 -16.62 48.62 -17.96
C VAL A 398 -16.21 47.41 -17.12
N ASP A 399 -17.09 46.91 -16.24
CA ASP A 399 -16.87 45.67 -15.48
C ASP A 399 -16.74 44.44 -16.40
N GLU A 400 -17.52 44.35 -17.48
CA GLU A 400 -17.34 43.27 -18.49
C GLU A 400 -15.96 43.34 -19.17
N TRP A 401 -15.44 44.54 -19.44
CA TRP A 401 -14.10 44.72 -19.99
C TRP A 401 -13.00 44.35 -18.99
N ASN A 402 -13.17 44.75 -17.74
CA ASN A 402 -12.22 44.49 -16.66
C ASN A 402 -12.16 42.98 -16.34
N TYR A 403 -13.30 42.28 -16.36
CA TYR A 403 -13.35 40.81 -16.28
C TYR A 403 -12.57 40.13 -17.43
N ARG A 404 -12.54 40.75 -18.62
CA ARG A 404 -11.73 40.32 -19.78
C ARG A 404 -10.33 40.97 -19.82
N GLY A 405 -9.78 41.42 -18.69
CA GLY A 405 -8.38 41.84 -18.58
C GLY A 405 -8.08 43.31 -18.93
N ALA A 406 -9.09 44.16 -19.10
CA ALA A 406 -8.90 45.61 -18.98
C ALA A 406 -8.75 46.03 -17.49
N ASN A 407 -8.44 47.29 -17.27
CA ASN A 407 -8.34 47.96 -15.96
C ASN A 407 -8.87 49.40 -16.07
N ILE A 408 -10.03 49.55 -16.73
CA ILE A 408 -10.67 50.84 -16.97
C ILE A 408 -11.46 51.26 -15.74
N ALA A 409 -11.30 52.52 -15.32
CA ALA A 409 -12.08 53.11 -14.25
C ALA A 409 -13.15 54.05 -14.82
N ALA A 410 -14.38 53.99 -14.31
CA ALA A 410 -15.47 54.85 -14.74
C ALA A 410 -16.29 55.37 -13.55
N GLY A 411 -16.75 56.63 -13.62
CA GLY A 411 -17.66 57.17 -12.61
C GLY A 411 -18.04 58.65 -12.79
N PRO A 412 -18.98 59.14 -11.97
CA PRO A 412 -19.44 60.53 -11.99
C PRO A 412 -18.38 61.47 -11.38
N TRP A 413 -17.34 61.78 -12.15
CA TRP A 413 -16.26 62.71 -11.75
C TRP A 413 -16.53 64.16 -12.14
N ILE A 414 -17.56 64.41 -12.95
CA ILE A 414 -18.01 65.75 -13.33
C ILE A 414 -19.27 66.06 -12.51
N ALA A 415 -19.33 67.25 -11.90
CA ALA A 415 -20.47 67.68 -11.11
C ALA A 415 -21.78 67.62 -11.93
N GLY A 416 -22.77 66.88 -11.43
CA GLY A 416 -24.06 66.69 -12.08
C GLY A 416 -24.94 67.95 -12.09
N GLU A 417 -25.89 67.99 -13.00
CA GLU A 417 -26.79 69.13 -13.21
C GLU A 417 -28.27 68.68 -13.35
N TYR A 418 -29.22 69.54 -12.99
CA TYR A 418 -30.65 69.28 -13.25
C TYR A 418 -30.93 69.39 -14.75
N SER A 419 -31.71 68.45 -15.29
CA SER A 419 -31.99 68.39 -16.73
C SER A 419 -33.47 68.03 -17.00
N ASN A 420 -33.82 67.68 -18.23
CA ASN A 420 -35.11 67.06 -18.57
C ASN A 420 -35.10 65.52 -18.47
N LEU A 421 -33.94 64.91 -18.27
CA LEU A 421 -33.72 63.47 -18.15
C LEU A 421 -33.86 62.96 -16.71
N GLU A 422 -33.87 61.63 -16.55
CA GLU A 422 -34.03 60.98 -15.24
C GLU A 422 -32.76 61.06 -14.39
N ASN A 423 -32.90 60.89 -13.08
CA ASN A 423 -31.75 60.93 -12.16
C ASN A 423 -30.77 59.78 -12.48
N GLY A 424 -29.48 60.12 -12.64
CA GLY A 424 -28.46 59.18 -13.08
C GLY A 424 -28.36 58.98 -14.61
N ALA A 425 -29.14 59.69 -15.42
CA ALA A 425 -28.95 59.71 -16.87
C ALA A 425 -27.64 60.44 -17.24
N ILE A 426 -26.83 59.89 -18.14
CA ILE A 426 -25.58 60.51 -18.60
C ILE A 426 -25.89 61.73 -19.50
N LEU A 427 -25.21 62.85 -19.25
CA LEU A 427 -25.36 64.11 -20.00
C LEU A 427 -24.13 64.43 -20.87
N GLU A 428 -22.94 64.11 -20.36
CA GLU A 428 -21.65 64.36 -20.99
C GLU A 428 -20.65 63.35 -20.43
N TYR A 429 -19.71 62.85 -21.23
CA TYR A 429 -18.67 61.93 -20.78
C TYR A 429 -17.38 62.13 -21.56
N VAL A 430 -16.28 61.83 -20.87
CA VAL A 430 -14.91 62.19 -21.25
C VAL A 430 -14.02 60.97 -20.97
N CYS A 431 -13.27 60.54 -21.98
CA CYS A 431 -12.30 59.47 -21.82
C CYS A 431 -10.90 60.08 -21.71
N ALA A 432 -10.13 59.62 -20.73
CA ALA A 432 -8.80 60.08 -20.41
C ALA A 432 -7.80 58.91 -20.33
N ASP A 433 -6.51 59.23 -20.42
CA ASP A 433 -5.43 58.28 -20.13
C ASP A 433 -5.33 57.95 -18.62
N ALA A 434 -4.43 57.05 -18.24
CA ALA A 434 -4.18 56.71 -16.85
C ALA A 434 -3.72 57.89 -15.97
N ASN A 435 -3.19 58.97 -16.56
CA ASN A 435 -2.77 60.18 -15.86
C ASN A 435 -3.93 61.17 -15.64
N GLY A 436 -5.01 61.05 -16.41
CA GLY A 436 -6.15 61.97 -16.42
C GLY A 436 -6.13 63.01 -17.54
N ASN A 437 -5.27 62.87 -18.55
CA ASN A 437 -5.27 63.71 -19.75
C ASN A 437 -6.43 63.29 -20.67
N GLU A 438 -7.28 64.22 -21.11
CA GLU A 438 -8.35 63.93 -22.08
C GLU A 438 -7.78 63.30 -23.37
N LEU A 439 -8.36 62.18 -23.82
CA LEU A 439 -8.04 61.57 -25.10
C LEU A 439 -8.58 62.44 -26.24
N PRO A 440 -7.91 62.49 -27.41
CA PRO A 440 -8.33 63.34 -28.51
C PRO A 440 -9.72 62.92 -29.05
N GLY A 441 -10.74 63.72 -28.75
CA GLY A 441 -12.12 63.48 -29.17
C GLY A 441 -12.50 64.06 -30.52
N ASN A 442 -13.78 63.89 -30.89
CA ASN A 442 -14.37 64.57 -32.06
C ASN A 442 -15.70 65.30 -31.77
N SER A 443 -16.31 65.10 -30.59
CA SER A 443 -17.55 65.78 -30.20
C SER A 443 -17.52 66.35 -28.77
N GLN A 444 -18.45 67.28 -28.51
CA GLN A 444 -18.67 67.89 -27.20
C GLN A 444 -19.27 66.93 -26.15
N TYR A 445 -19.97 65.87 -26.57
CA TYR A 445 -20.66 64.94 -25.66
C TYR A 445 -19.81 63.73 -25.25
N SER A 446 -18.76 63.42 -26.03
CA SER A 446 -18.04 62.14 -26.02
C SER A 446 -16.53 62.22 -25.87
N ARG A 447 -15.99 63.43 -25.68
CA ARG A 447 -14.56 63.81 -25.64
C ARG A 447 -13.57 62.64 -25.45
N GLY A 448 -13.12 62.07 -26.57
CA GLY A 448 -12.03 61.08 -26.61
C GLY A 448 -12.47 59.61 -26.62
N CYS A 449 -13.75 59.33 -26.38
CA CYS A 449 -14.31 57.99 -26.29
C CYS A 449 -14.66 57.34 -27.64
N GLU A 450 -14.46 58.04 -28.76
CA GLU A 450 -14.79 57.58 -30.11
C GLU A 450 -13.66 56.73 -30.74
N ARG A 451 -12.67 56.34 -29.92
CA ARG A 451 -11.47 55.58 -30.27
C ARG A 451 -11.32 54.36 -29.34
N PRO A 452 -10.55 53.33 -29.75
CA PRO A 452 -10.17 52.24 -28.84
C PRO A 452 -9.40 52.80 -27.64
N LEU A 453 -9.87 52.49 -26.44
CA LEU A 453 -9.38 53.02 -25.18
C LEU A 453 -8.10 52.28 -24.74
N PRO A 454 -7.12 52.98 -24.13
CA PRO A 454 -6.09 52.33 -23.32
C PRO A 454 -6.69 51.34 -22.31
N LEU A 455 -5.97 50.27 -21.99
CA LEU A 455 -6.44 49.25 -21.04
C LEU A 455 -6.62 49.83 -19.62
N ASP A 456 -5.93 50.91 -19.32
CA ASP A 456 -5.90 51.67 -18.06
C ASP A 456 -6.64 53.02 -18.17
N ALA A 457 -7.52 53.16 -19.16
CA ALA A 457 -8.26 54.40 -19.42
C ALA A 457 -9.24 54.78 -18.30
N LYS A 458 -9.62 56.05 -18.30
CA LYS A 458 -10.42 56.69 -17.26
C LYS A 458 -11.63 57.39 -17.87
N ILE A 459 -12.85 56.99 -17.52
CA ILE A 459 -14.11 57.50 -18.08
C ILE A 459 -14.84 58.36 -17.04
N GLY A 460 -14.66 59.68 -17.12
CA GLY A 460 -15.39 60.64 -16.31
C GLY A 460 -16.72 60.98 -16.97
N MET A 461 -17.81 61.02 -16.20
CA MET A 461 -19.13 61.42 -16.71
C MET A 461 -19.80 62.47 -15.84
N LYS A 462 -20.67 63.26 -16.50
CA LYS A 462 -21.66 64.13 -15.89
C LYS A 462 -23.01 63.43 -15.95
N VAL A 463 -23.72 63.41 -14.82
CA VAL A 463 -25.04 62.78 -14.71
C VAL A 463 -26.12 63.80 -14.36
N SER A 464 -27.35 63.54 -14.79
CA SER A 464 -28.49 64.34 -14.39
C SER A 464 -28.85 64.08 -12.94
N LEU A 465 -29.12 65.15 -12.20
CA LEU A 465 -29.72 65.12 -10.85
C LEU A 465 -31.25 64.91 -10.88
N GLY A 466 -31.80 64.62 -12.06
CA GLY A 466 -33.24 64.50 -12.32
C GLY A 466 -33.87 65.79 -12.87
N LYS A 467 -35.21 65.76 -12.94
CA LYS A 467 -36.02 66.84 -13.51
C LYS A 467 -36.08 68.04 -12.58
N TYR A 468 -36.01 69.24 -13.15
CA TYR A 468 -36.09 70.50 -12.40
C TYR A 468 -37.43 70.61 -11.65
N SER A 469 -37.41 70.41 -10.34
CA SER A 469 -38.59 70.53 -9.49
C SER A 469 -38.85 72.00 -9.17
N SER A 470 -39.67 72.65 -9.98
CA SER A 470 -40.17 74.00 -9.73
C SER A 470 -41.17 74.01 -8.56
N SER A 471 -40.67 73.93 -7.32
CA SER A 471 -41.43 74.37 -6.15
C SER A 471 -41.58 75.89 -6.24
N GLU A 472 -42.77 76.33 -6.65
CA GLU A 472 -43.17 77.73 -6.60
C GLU A 472 -43.07 78.25 -5.15
N PRO A 473 -42.46 79.42 -4.89
CA PRO A 473 -42.26 79.88 -3.52
C PRO A 473 -43.60 80.25 -2.87
N ASP A 474 -43.79 79.82 -1.61
CA ASP A 474 -45.00 80.14 -0.85
C ASP A 474 -45.27 81.66 -0.80
N PRO A 475 -46.54 82.08 -0.92
CA PRO A 475 -46.89 83.50 -1.04
C PRO A 475 -46.56 84.27 0.25
N VAL A 476 -45.76 85.34 0.12
CA VAL A 476 -45.37 86.21 1.23
C VAL A 476 -46.60 86.84 1.89
N PRO A 477 -46.77 86.74 3.23
CA PRO A 477 -47.94 87.29 3.91
C PRO A 477 -47.95 88.83 3.90
N THR A 478 -49.07 89.41 3.49
CA THR A 478 -49.29 90.87 3.49
C THR A 478 -49.69 91.36 4.89
N ILE A 479 -48.87 92.23 5.49
CA ILE A 479 -49.17 92.92 6.76
C ILE A 479 -50.03 94.17 6.47
N ASP A 480 -51.11 94.37 7.24
CA ASP A 480 -51.93 95.59 7.18
C ASP A 480 -51.14 96.81 7.68
N PRO A 481 -51.07 97.92 6.91
CA PRO A 481 -50.38 99.13 7.34
C PRO A 481 -51.03 99.70 8.62
N PRO A 482 -50.24 100.04 9.65
CA PRO A 482 -50.78 100.47 10.93
C PRO A 482 -51.62 101.75 10.81
N LYS A 483 -52.79 101.73 11.46
CA LYS A 483 -53.73 102.85 11.51
C LYS A 483 -54.09 103.19 12.95
N VAL A 484 -53.78 104.40 13.39
CA VAL A 484 -54.21 104.91 14.70
C VAL A 484 -55.72 105.17 14.68
N LEU A 485 -56.38 104.87 15.80
CA LEU A 485 -57.83 104.95 15.96
C LEU A 485 -58.32 106.22 16.69
N SER A 486 -57.43 106.98 17.33
CA SER A 486 -57.69 108.28 17.96
C SER A 486 -57.10 109.44 17.16
N LYS A 487 -57.56 110.68 17.42
CA LYS A 487 -56.78 111.88 17.06
C LYS A 487 -55.68 112.08 18.10
N LEU A 488 -54.47 112.35 17.62
CA LEU A 488 -53.30 112.66 18.44
C LEU A 488 -53.35 114.14 18.89
N GLU A 489 -53.97 114.37 20.04
CA GLU A 489 -54.12 115.68 20.70
C GLU A 489 -53.09 115.80 21.84
N LYS A 490 -52.49 116.99 22.04
CA LYS A 490 -51.30 117.20 22.90
C LYS A 490 -51.45 116.94 24.41
N LYS A 491 -52.65 116.58 24.89
CA LYS A 491 -52.91 116.16 26.29
C LYS A 491 -53.35 114.70 26.43
N GLN A 492 -53.38 113.93 25.34
CA GLN A 492 -53.88 112.56 25.34
C GLN A 492 -52.85 111.60 25.97
N GLN A 493 -53.28 110.84 26.97
CA GLN A 493 -52.43 109.89 27.71
C GLN A 493 -52.53 108.43 27.20
N GLU A 494 -53.26 108.15 26.11
CA GLU A 494 -53.30 106.83 25.47
C GLU A 494 -53.26 106.94 23.94
N ILE A 495 -52.39 106.16 23.28
CA ILE A 495 -52.35 105.98 21.82
C ILE A 495 -52.77 104.55 21.46
N VAL A 496 -53.72 104.40 20.54
CA VAL A 496 -54.23 103.09 20.09
C VAL A 496 -53.98 102.89 18.59
N ILE A 497 -53.16 101.89 18.26
CA ILE A 497 -52.79 101.49 16.90
C ILE A 497 -53.52 100.21 16.54
N ARG A 498 -54.09 100.13 15.33
CA ARG A 498 -54.59 98.89 14.73
C ARG A 498 -53.67 98.42 13.60
N THR A 499 -53.35 97.13 13.58
CA THR A 499 -52.57 96.43 12.55
C THR A 499 -52.94 94.93 12.54
N SER A 500 -52.13 94.07 11.93
CA SER A 500 -52.36 92.62 11.92
C SER A 500 -52.23 92.00 13.34
N PRO A 501 -53.06 91.01 13.71
CA PRO A 501 -52.98 90.32 14.99
C PRO A 501 -51.59 89.80 15.32
N LYS A 502 -51.20 89.87 16.61
CA LYS A 502 -49.91 89.39 17.14
C LYS A 502 -48.66 90.05 16.53
N ALA A 503 -48.77 91.08 15.68
CA ALA A 503 -47.60 91.83 15.23
C ALA A 503 -46.96 92.61 16.39
N ASN A 504 -45.63 92.74 16.38
CA ASN A 504 -44.91 93.59 17.33
C ASN A 504 -45.01 95.05 16.86
N VAL A 505 -45.53 95.94 17.69
CA VAL A 505 -45.69 97.37 17.39
C VAL A 505 -44.74 98.18 18.28
N SER A 506 -44.04 99.15 17.69
CA SER A 506 -43.16 100.07 18.41
C SER A 506 -43.37 101.51 17.92
N ILE A 507 -43.16 102.46 18.83
CA ILE A 507 -43.36 103.89 18.59
C ILE A 507 -42.05 104.63 18.83
N SER A 508 -41.67 105.51 17.92
CA SER A 508 -40.52 106.41 18.03
C SER A 508 -40.92 107.87 17.81
N LEU A 509 -40.29 108.78 18.55
CA LEU A 509 -40.48 110.24 18.43
C LEU A 509 -39.29 110.85 17.70
N LEU A 510 -39.54 111.81 16.81
CA LEU A 510 -38.49 112.41 15.98
C LEU A 510 -37.96 113.70 16.61
N GLY A 511 -36.92 113.57 17.45
CA GLY A 511 -36.22 114.71 18.06
C GLY A 511 -35.31 114.35 19.24
N ASP A 512 -35.68 113.34 20.01
CA ASP A 512 -34.90 112.72 21.09
C ASP A 512 -35.38 111.26 21.22
N GLU A 513 -34.52 110.32 21.64
CA GLU A 513 -34.96 108.95 21.89
C GLU A 513 -35.91 108.89 23.11
N LEU A 514 -37.05 108.22 22.96
CA LEU A 514 -37.81 107.77 24.12
C LEU A 514 -36.94 106.82 24.95
N LYS A 515 -36.67 107.19 26.20
CA LYS A 515 -36.04 106.29 27.16
C LYS A 515 -37.00 105.13 27.42
N ASN A 516 -36.64 103.96 26.91
CA ASN A 516 -37.52 102.90 26.42
C ASN A 516 -38.39 103.32 25.22
N PRO A 517 -38.08 102.85 24.00
CA PRO A 517 -39.11 102.63 22.99
C PRO A 517 -39.96 101.43 23.47
N ASP A 518 -41.03 101.72 24.20
CA ASP A 518 -42.01 100.70 24.58
C ASP A 518 -42.50 100.00 23.31
N SER A 519 -42.19 98.70 23.20
CA SER A 519 -42.69 97.83 22.15
C SER A 519 -43.76 96.92 22.73
N LYS A 520 -44.93 96.91 22.12
CA LYS A 520 -46.08 96.11 22.57
C LYS A 520 -46.57 95.24 21.43
N LYS A 521 -46.82 93.98 21.75
CA LYS A 521 -47.40 93.02 20.81
C LYS A 521 -48.89 93.29 20.69
N ALA A 522 -49.39 93.39 19.47
CA ALA A 522 -50.80 93.56 19.20
C ALA A 522 -51.60 92.35 19.70
N SER A 523 -52.79 92.59 20.24
CA SER A 523 -53.74 91.54 20.65
C SER A 523 -54.27 90.72 19.47
N ASP A 524 -55.03 89.66 19.75
CA ASP A 524 -55.57 88.74 18.74
C ASP A 524 -56.59 89.40 17.78
N ASP A 525 -57.12 90.59 18.13
CA ASP A 525 -57.95 91.46 17.27
C ASP A 525 -57.16 92.57 16.54
N GLY A 526 -55.83 92.61 16.72
CA GLY A 526 -54.93 93.50 16.00
C GLY A 526 -54.71 94.88 16.64
N LEU A 527 -54.93 95.05 17.95
CA LEU A 527 -54.77 96.33 18.64
C LEU A 527 -53.51 96.39 19.53
N ALA A 528 -52.79 97.51 19.48
CA ALA A 528 -51.71 97.84 20.41
C ALA A 528 -51.99 99.18 21.11
N ARG A 529 -51.86 99.22 22.44
CA ARG A 529 -52.24 100.36 23.31
C ARG A 529 -51.05 100.85 24.12
N PHE A 530 -50.71 102.13 23.97
CA PHE A 530 -49.57 102.76 24.64
C PHE A 530 -50.09 103.85 25.58
N GLU A 531 -49.71 103.79 26.85
CA GLU A 531 -50.29 104.60 27.94
C GLU A 531 -49.22 105.51 28.54
N ASN A 532 -49.62 106.67 29.06
CA ASN A 532 -48.75 107.71 29.62
C ASN A 532 -47.72 108.30 28.64
N VAL A 533 -48.03 108.32 27.34
CA VAL A 533 -47.16 108.94 26.32
C VAL A 533 -47.32 110.47 26.37
N ASP A 534 -46.25 111.20 26.67
CA ASP A 534 -46.23 112.68 26.59
C ASP A 534 -45.92 113.14 25.16
N LEU A 535 -46.84 113.93 24.59
CA LEU A 535 -46.75 114.49 23.24
C LEU A 535 -46.63 116.02 23.22
N THR A 536 -46.46 116.67 24.37
CA THR A 536 -46.56 118.15 24.52
C THR A 536 -45.69 118.92 23.52
N ASN A 537 -44.47 118.43 23.25
CA ASN A 537 -43.51 119.03 22.31
C ASN A 537 -43.27 118.19 21.03
N VAL A 538 -44.12 117.20 20.75
CA VAL A 538 -43.99 116.32 19.58
C VAL A 538 -44.80 116.88 18.41
N ASN A 539 -44.23 116.81 17.20
CA ASN A 539 -44.92 117.14 15.94
C ASN A 539 -45.11 115.91 15.03
N LEU A 540 -44.24 114.89 15.12
CA LEU A 540 -44.29 113.68 14.29
C LEU A 540 -43.92 112.43 15.13
N ILE A 541 -44.64 111.35 14.87
CA ILE A 541 -44.45 110.03 15.48
C ILE A 541 -44.26 108.99 14.37
N THR A 542 -43.22 108.17 14.46
CA THR A 542 -43.04 107.00 13.57
C THR A 542 -43.57 105.75 14.26
N VAL A 543 -44.48 105.03 13.62
CA VAL A 543 -44.97 103.72 14.06
C VAL A 543 -44.34 102.64 13.20
N LYS A 544 -43.66 101.67 13.84
CA LYS A 544 -43.07 100.48 13.21
C LYS A 544 -43.86 99.24 13.63
N VAL A 545 -44.15 98.37 12.65
CA VAL A 545 -44.80 97.06 12.85
C VAL A 545 -43.92 95.96 12.27
N GLU A 546 -43.75 94.87 13.02
CA GLU A 546 -43.04 93.66 12.59
C GLU A 546 -43.89 92.39 12.83
N LEU A 547 -43.98 91.53 11.82
CA LEU A 547 -44.55 90.19 11.94
C LEU A 547 -43.78 89.22 11.03
N ASP A 548 -43.30 88.11 11.61
CA ASP A 548 -42.65 86.99 10.93
C ASP A 548 -41.58 87.37 9.89
N GLY A 549 -40.79 88.40 10.21
CA GLY A 549 -39.67 88.90 9.40
C GLY A 549 -40.02 90.03 8.43
N ALA A 550 -41.31 90.25 8.14
CA ALA A 550 -41.75 91.42 7.38
C ALA A 550 -41.95 92.64 8.30
N THR A 551 -41.60 93.82 7.80
CA THR A 551 -41.63 95.10 8.54
C THR A 551 -42.39 96.16 7.75
N ASN A 552 -43.19 96.99 8.43
CA ASN A 552 -43.87 98.14 7.82
C ASN A 552 -43.78 99.37 8.74
N TYR A 553 -43.82 100.58 8.15
CA TYR A 553 -43.65 101.85 8.86
C TYR A 553 -44.72 102.85 8.41
N VAL A 554 -45.25 103.64 9.35
CA VAL A 554 -46.14 104.79 9.05
C VAL A 554 -45.77 105.96 9.97
N ASP A 555 -45.50 107.12 9.35
CA ASP A 555 -45.30 108.38 10.05
C ASP A 555 -46.64 109.12 10.24
N LEU A 556 -46.85 109.68 11.43
CA LEU A 556 -48.11 110.29 11.86
C LEU A 556 -47.85 111.67 12.48
N ASN A 557 -48.47 112.70 11.91
CA ASN A 557 -48.40 114.05 12.46
C ASN A 557 -49.25 114.16 13.74
N VAL A 558 -48.67 114.75 14.79
CA VAL A 558 -49.40 115.23 15.97
C VAL A 558 -49.97 116.60 15.63
N LEU A 559 -51.25 116.83 15.93
CA LEU A 559 -51.90 118.11 15.65
C LEU A 559 -51.81 119.03 16.87
N ASN A 560 -51.79 120.34 16.64
CA ASN A 560 -52.07 121.33 17.68
C ASN A 560 -53.58 121.56 17.73
N ASP A 561 -54.07 121.79 18.95
CA ASP A 561 -55.48 121.93 19.37
C ASP A 561 -56.34 120.66 19.22
#